data_AF-A0A975RJI2-F1
#
_entry.id   AF-A0A975RJI2-F1
#
_cell.length_a   1.000
_cell.length_b   1.000
_cell.length_c   1.000
_cell.angle_alpha   90.00
_cell.angle_beta   90.00
_cell.angle_gamma   90.00
#
_symmetry.space_group_name_H-M   'P 1'
#
loop_
_entity.id
_entity.type
_entity.pdbx_description
1 polymer ?
#
loop_
_entity_poly.entity_id
_entity_poly.type
_entity_poly.pdbx_seq_one_letter_code
_entity_poly.pdbx_strand_id
1 'polypeptide(L)'
;MVALVLPAERAAIREFEDVGNLTVVPGDFTDYAAVERCVRGADFVLHVGAVVSPFADDHPELAHRVNVGGVRTIVEAVRAQPDPSAIGVVGVGSVAETGGRNPPHHWGRVGDPLRVSHYDEYGQSKIVAEKALVDSGLPKWAWLRQTGIFHPGVLEIRDPIITHTPFGGVMEWVSVEDAARLMVGICEDGVPAEFWGGVHNIGGGAAWRLTNWEFHTGLAGAVGVEDVRSWYERDWFALRNFHGQWYTDSDRLHELVPFRRDTFDDALRRAVEAAPRSVRMAGKVPSWVVKHLVLKPMARKPRGTMSFLRNGDDERVRAYFGSRAEWAAIGDWSTFQPPDPDRVPTVLDHGYDESKPSSEWSTVDYSGAARFRGGELLSADVRRGAVATPLSWRCGFGHEFTGSPKLILTAGHWCPTCVRDTWQYDRQAERSEFLAQLTPEQ
;
A
#
# COMPACT_ATOMS: atom_id res chain seq x y z
N MET A 1 23.86 5.94 -13.40
CA MET A 1 22.82 5.18 -12.68
C MET A 1 23.21 3.71 -12.65
N VAL A 2 22.95 3.01 -11.55
CA VAL A 2 23.16 1.56 -11.45
C VAL A 2 21.79 0.90 -11.24
N ALA A 3 21.45 -0.10 -12.05
CA ALA A 3 20.24 -0.90 -11.88
C ALA A 3 20.62 -2.33 -11.50
N LEU A 4 20.28 -2.75 -10.28
CA LEU A 4 20.39 -4.14 -9.85
C LEU A 4 19.16 -4.91 -10.34
N VAL A 5 19.36 -5.92 -11.18
CA VAL A 5 18.27 -6.65 -11.86
C VAL A 5 18.41 -8.14 -11.61
N LEU A 6 17.31 -8.79 -11.21
CA LEU A 6 17.27 -10.24 -11.07
C LEU A 6 17.64 -10.90 -12.40
N PRO A 7 18.53 -11.91 -12.44
CA PRO A 7 18.97 -12.54 -13.69
C PRO A 7 17.81 -13.05 -14.57
N ALA A 8 16.75 -13.56 -13.94
CA ALA A 8 15.53 -14.02 -14.62
C ALA A 8 14.75 -12.89 -15.30
N GLU A 9 14.85 -11.66 -14.79
CA GLU A 9 14.11 -10.48 -15.25
C GLU A 9 14.92 -9.60 -16.21
N ARG A 10 16.12 -10.04 -16.63
CA ARG A 10 16.99 -9.25 -17.52
C ARG A 10 16.28 -8.82 -18.81
N ALA A 11 15.32 -9.61 -19.30
CA ALA A 11 14.54 -9.26 -20.48
C ALA A 11 13.83 -7.90 -20.36
N ALA A 12 13.38 -7.52 -19.16
CA ALA A 12 12.64 -6.29 -18.90
C ALA A 12 13.51 -5.02 -18.99
N ILE A 13 14.84 -5.14 -18.86
CA ILE A 13 15.77 -4.00 -18.92
C ILE A 13 16.56 -3.93 -20.23
N ARG A 14 16.38 -4.91 -21.14
CA ARG A 14 17.17 -5.04 -22.37
C ARG A 14 17.19 -3.78 -23.23
N GLU A 15 16.05 -3.11 -23.35
CA GLU A 15 15.94 -1.89 -24.16
C GLU A 15 16.77 -0.72 -23.61
N PHE A 16 17.19 -0.79 -22.33
CA PHE A 16 17.99 0.24 -21.67
C PHE A 16 19.47 -0.13 -21.56
N GLU A 17 19.90 -1.33 -21.98
CA GLU A 17 21.29 -1.77 -21.83
C GLU A 17 22.29 -0.91 -22.63
N ASP A 18 21.85 -0.32 -23.73
CA ASP A 18 22.67 0.57 -24.58
C ASP A 18 22.65 2.04 -24.10
N VAL A 19 21.95 2.35 -23.01
CA VAL A 19 21.92 3.68 -22.41
C VAL A 19 23.24 3.94 -21.70
N GLY A 20 24.11 4.77 -22.30
CA GLY A 20 25.51 4.92 -21.89
C GLY A 20 25.77 5.42 -20.46
N ASN A 21 24.75 5.87 -19.74
CA ASN A 21 24.81 6.28 -18.33
C ASN A 21 24.10 5.29 -17.37
N LEU A 22 23.72 4.11 -17.84
CA LEU A 22 23.13 3.03 -17.05
C LEU A 22 24.07 1.82 -17.00
N THR A 23 24.45 1.43 -15.78
CA THR A 23 25.13 0.16 -15.53
C THR A 23 24.12 -0.84 -15.00
N VAL A 24 23.85 -1.91 -15.75
CA VAL A 24 23.01 -3.02 -15.30
C VAL A 24 23.86 -4.06 -14.57
N VAL A 25 23.53 -4.32 -13.32
CA VAL A 25 24.20 -5.32 -12.48
C VAL A 25 23.22 -6.49 -12.27
N PRO A 26 23.53 -7.70 -12.76
CA PRO A 26 22.70 -8.86 -12.46
C PRO A 26 22.89 -9.27 -10.99
N GLY A 27 21.79 -9.44 -10.26
CA GLY A 27 21.84 -9.89 -8.87
C GLY A 27 20.48 -9.88 -8.16
N ASP A 28 20.47 -10.44 -6.96
CA ASP A 28 19.33 -10.47 -6.06
C ASP A 28 19.60 -9.47 -4.92
N PHE A 29 18.62 -8.65 -4.53
CA PHE A 29 18.83 -7.70 -3.44
C PHE A 29 18.84 -8.33 -2.04
N THR A 30 18.68 -9.65 -1.94
CA THR A 30 19.02 -10.46 -0.75
C THR A 30 20.49 -10.89 -0.71
N ASP A 31 21.27 -10.67 -1.77
CA ASP A 31 22.72 -10.87 -1.80
C ASP A 31 23.45 -9.58 -1.41
N TYR A 32 24.01 -9.58 -0.20
CA TYR A 32 24.78 -8.45 0.33
C TYR A 32 25.90 -8.00 -0.60
N ALA A 33 26.66 -8.92 -1.19
CA ALA A 33 27.80 -8.56 -2.03
C ALA A 33 27.33 -7.85 -3.31
N ALA A 34 26.19 -8.26 -3.87
CA ALA A 34 25.59 -7.59 -5.02
C ALA A 34 25.07 -6.19 -4.67
N VAL A 35 24.38 -6.06 -3.54
CA VAL A 35 23.86 -4.78 -3.06
C VAL A 35 24.98 -3.80 -2.73
N GLU A 36 26.01 -4.23 -1.99
CA GLU A 36 27.13 -3.37 -1.59
C GLU A 36 27.86 -2.78 -2.80
N ARG A 37 28.08 -3.59 -3.85
CA ARG A 37 28.67 -3.10 -5.10
C ARG A 37 27.85 -2.00 -5.76
N CYS A 38 26.53 -2.08 -5.69
CA CYS A 38 25.64 -1.07 -6.25
C CYS A 38 25.54 0.19 -5.37
N VAL A 39 25.66 0.03 -4.05
CA VAL A 39 25.62 1.14 -3.07
C VAL A 39 26.91 1.95 -3.10
N ARG A 40 28.05 1.32 -3.40
CA ARG A 40 29.36 1.98 -3.42
C ARG A 40 29.39 3.18 -4.37
N GLY A 41 29.57 4.37 -3.82
CA GLY A 41 29.64 5.63 -4.57
C GLY A 41 28.28 6.15 -5.07
N ALA A 42 27.16 5.61 -4.57
CA ALA A 42 25.83 6.11 -4.88
C ALA A 42 25.47 7.31 -3.99
N ASP A 43 24.89 8.36 -4.57
CA ASP A 43 24.28 9.46 -3.81
C ASP A 43 22.89 9.09 -3.28
N PHE A 44 22.19 8.22 -4.02
CA PHE A 44 20.83 7.76 -3.70
C PHE A 44 20.66 6.27 -3.98
N VAL A 45 19.88 5.61 -3.13
CA VAL A 45 19.40 4.24 -3.33
C VAL A 45 17.88 4.27 -3.37
N LEU A 46 17.31 4.03 -4.55
CA LEU A 46 15.86 3.88 -4.75
C LEU A 46 15.49 2.39 -4.68
N HIS A 47 14.93 1.95 -3.56
CA HIS A 47 14.50 0.56 -3.38
C HIS A 47 13.05 0.37 -3.85
N VAL A 48 12.90 0.14 -5.15
CA VAL A 48 11.59 -0.05 -5.82
C VAL A 48 11.23 -1.53 -6.05
N GLY A 49 12.18 -2.44 -5.87
CA GLY A 49 11.98 -3.88 -6.10
C GLY A 49 11.18 -4.55 -4.98
N ALA A 50 10.21 -5.38 -5.33
CA ALA A 50 9.42 -6.15 -4.36
C ALA A 50 8.77 -7.39 -5.01
N VAL A 51 8.44 -8.36 -4.17
CA VAL A 51 7.44 -9.39 -4.46
C VAL A 51 6.08 -8.81 -4.08
N VAL A 52 5.17 -8.68 -5.05
CA VAL A 52 3.87 -7.99 -4.90
C VAL A 52 2.69 -8.95 -4.95
N SER A 53 1.54 -8.53 -4.41
CA SER A 53 0.29 -9.28 -4.55
C SER A 53 -0.13 -9.44 -6.02
N PRO A 54 -0.81 -10.55 -6.38
CA PRO A 54 -1.17 -11.66 -5.49
C PRO A 54 -0.08 -12.73 -5.33
N PHE A 55 1.05 -12.61 -6.03
CA PHE A 55 2.15 -13.59 -5.95
C PHE A 55 2.79 -13.64 -4.56
N ALA A 56 2.88 -12.49 -3.87
CA ALA A 56 3.32 -12.41 -2.49
C ALA A 56 2.45 -13.22 -1.53
N ASP A 57 1.14 -13.20 -1.73
CA ASP A 57 0.17 -13.85 -0.84
C ASP A 57 0.18 -15.38 -1.03
N ASP A 58 0.46 -15.85 -2.24
CA ASP A 58 0.68 -17.27 -2.54
C ASP A 58 2.06 -17.77 -2.07
N HIS A 59 3.03 -16.87 -1.90
CA HIS A 59 4.42 -17.18 -1.53
C HIS A 59 4.96 -16.30 -0.38
N PRO A 60 4.34 -16.36 0.81
CA PRO A 60 4.64 -15.43 1.90
C PRO A 60 6.09 -15.50 2.37
N GLU A 61 6.69 -16.70 2.48
CA GLU A 61 8.10 -16.83 2.87
C GLU A 61 9.05 -16.15 1.88
N LEU A 62 8.74 -16.21 0.58
CA LEU A 62 9.50 -15.50 -0.45
C LEU A 62 9.27 -13.99 -0.31
N ALA A 63 8.03 -13.55 -0.12
CA ALA A 63 7.70 -12.14 0.05
C ALA A 63 8.45 -11.52 1.24
N HIS A 64 8.47 -12.18 2.40
CA HIS A 64 9.20 -11.71 3.57
C HIS A 64 10.72 -11.73 3.35
N ARG A 65 11.28 -12.82 2.81
CA ARG A 65 12.71 -12.90 2.49
C ARG A 65 13.15 -11.75 1.58
N VAL A 66 12.37 -11.48 0.53
CA VAL A 66 12.72 -10.49 -0.48
C VAL A 66 12.42 -9.08 0.04
N ASN A 67 11.16 -8.76 0.38
CA ASN A 67 10.75 -7.40 0.73
C ASN A 67 11.41 -6.89 2.02
N VAL A 68 11.55 -7.74 3.04
CA VAL A 68 12.20 -7.36 4.30
C VAL A 68 13.72 -7.51 4.21
N GLY A 69 14.19 -8.62 3.64
CA GLY A 69 15.62 -8.88 3.50
C GLY A 69 16.31 -7.86 2.60
N GLY A 70 15.66 -7.40 1.54
CA GLY A 70 16.17 -6.35 0.66
C GLY A 70 16.44 -5.04 1.39
N VAL A 71 15.45 -4.53 2.12
CA VAL A 71 15.62 -3.31 2.93
C VAL A 71 16.73 -3.47 3.96
N ARG A 72 16.78 -4.59 4.68
CA ARG A 72 17.84 -4.86 5.67
C ARG A 72 19.22 -4.88 5.04
N THR A 73 19.36 -5.54 3.89
CA THR A 73 20.62 -5.66 3.14
C THR A 73 21.09 -4.28 2.66
N ILE A 74 20.17 -3.46 2.15
CA ILE A 74 20.47 -2.07 1.74
C ILE A 74 20.90 -1.23 2.94
N VAL A 75 20.18 -1.31 4.06
CA VAL A 75 20.55 -0.60 5.30
C VAL A 75 21.96 -0.98 5.76
N GLU A 76 22.28 -2.28 5.75
CA GLU A 76 23.60 -2.78 6.11
C GLU A 76 24.69 -2.29 5.15
N ALA A 77 24.44 -2.35 3.84
CA ALA A 77 25.38 -1.92 2.81
C ALA A 77 25.67 -0.41 2.87
N VAL A 78 24.65 0.41 3.10
CA VAL A 78 24.79 1.87 3.25
C VAL A 78 25.55 2.21 4.53
N ARG A 79 25.22 1.54 5.65
CA ARG A 79 25.93 1.75 6.92
C ARG A 79 27.42 1.39 6.83
N ALA A 80 27.78 0.43 5.97
CA ALA A 80 29.17 0.01 5.76
C ALA A 80 29.99 1.00 4.91
N GLN A 81 29.35 1.99 4.26
CA GLN A 81 30.07 2.98 3.46
C GLN A 81 30.87 3.95 4.36
N PRO A 82 31.96 4.57 3.85
CA PRO A 82 32.78 5.49 4.64
C PRO A 82 32.00 6.70 5.18
N ASP A 83 31.01 7.18 4.43
CA ASP A 83 30.10 8.23 4.84
C ASP A 83 28.64 7.86 4.51
N PRO A 84 27.93 7.17 5.42
CA PRO A 84 26.52 6.83 5.23
C PRO A 84 25.60 8.06 5.16
N SER A 85 26.06 9.25 5.58
CA SER A 85 25.26 10.48 5.58
C SER A 85 25.14 11.14 4.21
N ALA A 86 26.08 10.84 3.32
CA ALA A 86 26.03 11.26 1.93
C ALA A 86 24.95 10.51 1.12
N ILE A 87 24.49 9.33 1.57
CA ILE A 87 23.64 8.44 0.80
C ILE A 87 22.18 8.54 1.27
N GLY A 88 21.28 8.99 0.38
CA GLY A 88 19.84 8.98 0.64
C GLY A 88 19.20 7.64 0.29
N VAL A 89 18.51 7.01 1.24
CA VAL A 89 17.79 5.74 1.00
C VAL A 89 16.29 5.96 0.90
N VAL A 90 15.67 5.59 -0.22
CA VAL A 90 14.23 5.69 -0.42
C VAL A 90 13.64 4.29 -0.51
N GLY A 91 12.82 3.92 0.46
CA GLY A 91 12.05 2.67 0.46
C GLY A 91 10.63 2.88 -0.02
N VAL A 92 10.05 1.85 -0.64
CA VAL A 92 8.67 1.87 -1.12
C VAL A 92 7.81 0.87 -0.34
N GLY A 93 6.82 1.40 0.37
CA GLY A 93 5.74 0.69 1.06
C GLY A 93 4.50 0.52 0.19
N SER A 94 3.33 0.40 0.82
CA SER A 94 2.07 0.27 0.10
C SER A 94 0.85 0.72 0.91
N VAL A 95 -0.20 1.18 0.22
CA VAL A 95 -1.54 1.30 0.79
C VAL A 95 -2.06 0.00 1.42
N ALA A 96 -1.55 -1.16 1.02
CA ALA A 96 -1.86 -2.45 1.65
C ALA A 96 -1.55 -2.49 3.16
N GLU A 97 -0.61 -1.67 3.64
CA GLU A 97 -0.24 -1.58 5.06
C GLU A 97 -1.41 -1.09 5.95
N THR A 98 -2.31 -0.25 5.41
CA THR A 98 -3.50 0.24 6.14
C THR A 98 -4.74 -0.63 5.92
N GLY A 99 -4.67 -1.59 5.00
CA GLY A 99 -5.75 -2.51 4.64
C GLY A 99 -6.99 -1.78 4.09
N GLY A 100 -8.16 -2.41 4.26
CA GLY A 100 -9.41 -1.87 3.75
C GLY A 100 -9.94 -0.70 4.58
N ARG A 101 -10.23 0.42 3.91
CA ARG A 101 -10.92 1.58 4.47
C ARG A 101 -12.17 1.87 3.63
N ASN A 102 -13.17 1.00 3.75
CA ASN A 102 -14.47 1.28 3.15
C ASN A 102 -15.15 2.45 3.88
N PRO A 103 -16.06 3.17 3.21
CA PRO A 103 -16.89 4.18 3.86
C PRO A 103 -17.59 3.63 5.12
N PRO A 104 -17.72 4.43 6.19
CA PRO A 104 -17.37 5.86 6.28
C PRO A 104 -15.90 6.17 6.64
N HIS A 105 -15.02 5.17 6.76
CA HIS A 105 -13.64 5.33 7.24
C HIS A 105 -12.62 5.55 6.10
N HIS A 106 -13.08 5.94 4.92
CA HIS A 106 -12.31 5.88 3.68
C HIS A 106 -11.26 6.99 3.50
N TRP A 107 -11.22 7.97 4.40
CA TRP A 107 -10.12 8.93 4.48
C TRP A 107 -9.03 8.40 5.41
N GLY A 108 -7.78 8.54 5.00
CA GLY A 108 -6.64 8.22 5.84
C GLY A 108 -5.39 9.07 5.56
N ARG A 109 -4.39 8.92 6.41
CA ARG A 109 -3.08 9.59 6.33
C ARG A 109 -1.98 8.79 7.02
N VAL A 110 -0.73 9.19 6.81
CA VAL A 110 0.40 8.70 7.59
C VAL A 110 0.14 8.97 9.08
N GLY A 111 0.46 7.99 9.93
CA GLY A 111 0.16 8.00 11.36
C GLY A 111 -1.11 7.23 11.73
N ASP A 112 -2.03 7.02 10.78
CA ASP A 112 -3.22 6.19 11.01
C ASP A 112 -2.87 4.71 11.26
N PRO A 113 -3.78 3.94 11.89
CA PRO A 113 -3.48 2.57 12.28
C PRO A 113 -3.12 1.66 11.10
N LEU A 114 -1.96 1.00 11.18
CA LEU A 114 -1.62 -0.08 10.27
C LEU A 114 -2.44 -1.33 10.61
N ARG A 115 -3.23 -1.81 9.64
CA ARG A 115 -4.23 -2.87 9.81
C ARG A 115 -4.50 -3.54 8.45
N VAL A 116 -3.63 -4.45 8.06
CA VAL A 116 -3.73 -5.11 6.73
C VAL A 116 -5.02 -5.91 6.57
N SER A 117 -5.40 -6.21 5.34
CA SER A 117 -6.52 -7.12 5.07
C SER A 117 -6.16 -8.57 5.44
N HIS A 118 -7.15 -9.41 5.71
CA HIS A 118 -6.94 -10.86 5.86
C HIS A 118 -6.30 -11.42 4.59
N TYR A 119 -5.30 -12.28 4.78
CA TYR A 119 -4.53 -12.93 3.72
C TYR A 119 -3.67 -12.00 2.86
N ASP A 120 -3.42 -10.77 3.32
CA ASP A 120 -2.54 -9.79 2.66
C ASP A 120 -1.12 -9.86 3.27
N GLU A 121 -0.36 -10.86 2.84
CA GLU A 121 1.03 -11.06 3.30
C GLU A 121 1.98 -10.06 2.64
N TYR A 122 1.60 -9.52 1.48
CA TYR A 122 2.28 -8.37 0.90
C TYR A 122 2.29 -7.18 1.87
N GLY A 123 1.11 -6.75 2.35
CA GLY A 123 0.97 -5.69 3.35
C GLY A 123 1.78 -5.97 4.61
N GLN A 124 1.73 -7.21 5.14
CA GLN A 124 2.55 -7.60 6.31
C GLN A 124 4.05 -7.42 6.05
N SER A 125 4.53 -7.86 4.90
CA SER A 125 5.95 -7.74 4.55
C SER A 125 6.39 -6.27 4.44
N LYS A 126 5.50 -5.38 3.96
CA LYS A 126 5.77 -3.94 3.86
C LYS A 126 5.81 -3.25 5.21
N ILE A 127 4.93 -3.60 6.14
CA ILE A 127 4.98 -3.10 7.54
C ILE A 127 6.34 -3.44 8.17
N VAL A 128 6.79 -4.69 8.04
CA VAL A 128 8.07 -5.12 8.62
C VAL A 128 9.26 -4.43 7.94
N ALA A 129 9.19 -4.24 6.62
CA ALA A 129 10.21 -3.55 5.85
C ALA A 129 10.28 -2.04 6.19
N GLU A 130 9.14 -1.37 6.36
CA GLU A 130 9.06 0.03 6.79
C GLU A 130 9.75 0.21 8.14
N LYS A 131 9.42 -0.65 9.12
CA LYS A 131 10.08 -0.65 10.42
C LYS A 131 11.60 -0.80 10.31
N ALA A 132 12.08 -1.68 9.42
CA ALA A 132 13.50 -1.93 9.27
C ALA A 132 14.28 -0.69 8.77
N LEU A 133 13.66 0.16 7.93
CA LEU A 133 14.27 1.41 7.49
C LEU A 133 14.09 2.54 8.51
N VAL A 134 12.89 2.74 9.05
CA VAL A 134 12.59 3.84 9.99
C VAL A 134 13.45 3.75 11.25
N ASP A 135 13.58 2.56 11.83
CA ASP A 135 14.40 2.32 13.03
C ASP A 135 15.87 1.98 12.69
N SER A 136 16.30 2.13 11.43
CA SER A 136 17.66 1.76 11.00
C SER A 136 18.76 2.65 11.61
N GLY A 137 18.42 3.85 12.06
CA GLY A 137 19.41 4.86 12.47
C GLY A 137 20.23 5.42 11.31
N LEU A 138 19.86 5.14 10.05
CA LEU A 138 20.45 5.86 8.92
C LEU A 138 20.10 7.36 9.01
N PRO A 139 21.04 8.25 8.66
CA PRO A 139 20.84 9.70 8.79
C PRO A 139 19.93 10.31 7.72
N LYS A 140 19.85 9.69 6.52
CA LYS A 140 19.12 10.22 5.38
C LYS A 140 18.30 9.11 4.71
N TRP A 141 17.01 9.07 5.00
CA TRP A 141 16.08 8.09 4.41
C TRP A 141 14.69 8.67 4.19
N ALA A 142 13.89 8.05 3.34
CA ALA A 142 12.45 8.32 3.23
C ALA A 142 11.71 7.00 2.94
N TRP A 143 10.47 6.90 3.40
CA TRP A 143 9.59 5.77 3.07
C TRP A 143 8.33 6.26 2.38
N LEU A 144 8.00 5.66 1.24
CA LEU A 144 6.88 6.08 0.40
C LEU A 144 5.82 4.98 0.35
N ARG A 145 4.67 5.19 0.99
CA ARG A 145 3.54 4.27 0.91
C ARG A 145 2.83 4.45 -0.43
N GLN A 146 3.17 3.57 -1.37
CA GLN A 146 2.66 3.61 -2.73
C GLN A 146 1.18 3.18 -2.79
N THR A 147 0.32 4.04 -3.36
CA THR A 147 -1.06 3.67 -3.71
C THR A 147 -1.13 2.83 -5.00
N GLY A 148 -2.32 2.44 -5.45
CA GLY A 148 -2.55 1.81 -6.75
C GLY A 148 -1.96 2.62 -7.90
N ILE A 149 -1.11 1.96 -8.71
CA ILE A 149 -0.51 2.56 -9.90
C ILE A 149 -1.38 2.24 -11.11
N PHE A 150 -1.87 3.27 -11.79
CA PHE A 150 -2.52 3.14 -13.07
C PHE A 150 -1.47 3.09 -14.19
N HIS A 151 -1.52 2.04 -15.00
CA HIS A 151 -0.70 1.87 -16.19
C HIS A 151 -1.51 1.16 -17.29
N PRO A 152 -1.11 1.22 -18.58
CA PRO A 152 -1.92 0.68 -19.68
C PRO A 152 -2.32 -0.79 -19.53
N GLY A 153 -1.47 -1.61 -18.90
CA GLY A 153 -1.74 -3.02 -18.64
C GLY A 153 -2.95 -3.29 -17.74
N VAL A 154 -3.45 -2.29 -17.01
CA VAL A 154 -4.67 -2.39 -16.19
C VAL A 154 -5.88 -2.83 -17.02
N LEU A 155 -5.99 -2.40 -18.29
CA LEU A 155 -7.10 -2.78 -19.18
C LEU A 155 -7.12 -4.27 -19.53
N GLU A 156 -5.96 -4.93 -19.42
CA GLU A 156 -5.73 -6.32 -19.81
C GLU A 156 -5.81 -7.30 -18.64
N ILE A 157 -5.93 -6.82 -17.39
CA ILE A 157 -5.97 -7.68 -16.21
C ILE A 157 -7.18 -8.61 -16.29
N ARG A 158 -6.92 -9.92 -16.25
CA ARG A 158 -7.93 -11.00 -16.18
C ARG A 158 -7.60 -11.97 -15.06
N ASP A 159 -7.38 -11.41 -13.86
CA ASP A 159 -7.04 -12.13 -12.65
C ASP A 159 -8.21 -12.15 -11.65
N PRO A 160 -8.42 -13.25 -10.90
CA PRO A 160 -9.47 -13.34 -9.89
C PRO A 160 -9.43 -12.26 -8.81
N ILE A 161 -8.28 -11.61 -8.55
CA ILE A 161 -8.17 -10.49 -7.61
C ILE A 161 -9.16 -9.34 -7.89
N ILE A 162 -9.60 -9.17 -9.14
CA ILE A 162 -10.63 -8.18 -9.50
C ILE A 162 -11.92 -8.40 -8.67
N THR A 163 -12.24 -9.65 -8.34
CA THR A 163 -13.43 -9.96 -7.52
C THR A 163 -13.26 -9.60 -6.04
N HIS A 164 -12.06 -9.26 -5.59
CA HIS A 164 -11.80 -8.83 -4.22
C HIS A 164 -12.13 -7.36 -4.00
N THR A 165 -12.15 -6.53 -5.06
CA THR A 165 -12.38 -5.09 -4.94
C THR A 165 -13.86 -4.81 -4.67
N PRO A 166 -14.26 -4.33 -3.48
CA PRO A 166 -15.66 -4.04 -3.21
C PRO A 166 -16.10 -2.84 -4.04
N PHE A 167 -17.25 -2.89 -4.72
CA PHE A 167 -17.73 -1.75 -5.51
C PHE A 167 -17.84 -0.47 -4.69
N GLY A 168 -18.25 -0.59 -3.42
CA GLY A 168 -18.32 0.52 -2.45
C GLY A 168 -17.00 0.95 -1.82
N GLY A 169 -15.90 0.24 -2.07
CA GLY A 169 -14.57 0.67 -1.64
C GLY A 169 -14.05 1.84 -2.46
N VAL A 170 -12.99 2.49 -1.98
CA VAL A 170 -12.35 3.62 -2.67
C VAL A 170 -10.85 3.44 -2.76
N MET A 171 -10.23 4.17 -3.69
CA MET A 171 -8.79 4.30 -3.77
C MET A 171 -8.41 5.63 -4.42
N GLU A 172 -7.46 6.36 -3.85
CA GLU A 172 -6.78 7.44 -4.55
C GLU A 172 -5.62 6.83 -5.36
N TRP A 173 -5.74 6.79 -6.68
CA TRP A 173 -4.73 6.20 -7.56
C TRP A 173 -3.63 7.21 -7.93
N VAL A 174 -2.60 6.75 -8.67
CA VAL A 174 -1.60 7.61 -9.32
C VAL A 174 -1.20 6.99 -10.66
N SER A 175 -0.84 7.79 -11.68
CA SER A 175 -0.30 7.22 -12.92
C SER A 175 1.12 6.69 -12.73
N VAL A 176 1.52 5.73 -13.57
CA VAL A 176 2.91 5.23 -13.61
C VAL A 176 3.90 6.34 -13.97
N GLU A 177 3.49 7.29 -14.83
CA GLU A 177 4.32 8.43 -15.20
C GLU A 177 4.52 9.40 -14.04
N ASP A 178 3.49 9.67 -13.23
CA ASP A 178 3.60 10.49 -12.02
C ASP A 178 4.46 9.80 -10.96
N ALA A 179 4.26 8.50 -10.72
CA ALA A 179 5.11 7.73 -9.81
C ALA A 179 6.58 7.73 -10.26
N ALA A 180 6.85 7.56 -11.56
CA ALA A 180 8.21 7.62 -12.10
C ALA A 180 8.82 9.04 -11.98
N ARG A 181 8.04 10.09 -12.25
CA ARG A 181 8.47 11.49 -12.05
C ARG A 181 8.88 11.75 -10.60
N LEU A 182 8.14 11.22 -9.63
CA LEU A 182 8.49 11.33 -8.21
C LEU A 182 9.85 10.70 -7.92
N MET A 183 10.10 9.47 -8.40
CA MET A 183 11.37 8.76 -8.17
C MET A 183 12.57 9.54 -8.73
N VAL A 184 12.43 10.15 -9.90
CA VAL A 184 13.46 11.02 -10.48
C VAL A 184 13.61 12.30 -9.65
N GLY A 185 12.50 12.98 -9.33
CA GLY A 185 12.52 14.24 -8.60
C GLY A 185 13.13 14.14 -7.19
N ILE A 186 13.03 12.99 -6.53
CA ILE A 186 13.66 12.76 -5.21
C ILE A 186 15.20 12.77 -5.29
N CYS A 187 15.77 12.49 -6.47
CA CYS A 187 17.21 12.45 -6.67
C CYS A 187 17.82 13.83 -7.04
N GLU A 188 16.99 14.88 -7.10
CA GLU A 188 17.44 16.23 -7.45
C GLU A 188 17.89 17.02 -6.21
N ASP A 189 18.81 17.98 -6.39
CA ASP A 189 19.37 18.79 -5.29
C ASP A 189 18.34 19.68 -4.57
N GLY A 190 17.16 19.90 -5.18
CA GLY A 190 16.11 20.78 -4.68
C GLY A 190 15.18 20.18 -3.62
N VAL A 191 15.34 18.90 -3.27
CA VAL A 191 14.46 18.23 -2.30
C VAL A 191 14.69 18.81 -0.90
N PRO A 192 13.65 19.36 -0.25
CA PRO A 192 13.81 20.02 1.05
C PRO A 192 14.17 19.01 2.15
N ALA A 193 14.92 19.47 3.16
CA ALA A 193 15.42 18.62 4.24
C ALA A 193 14.29 17.88 5.00
N GLU A 194 13.10 18.48 5.09
CA GLU A 194 11.93 17.92 5.76
C GLU A 194 11.31 16.69 5.07
N PHE A 195 11.64 16.43 3.79
CA PHE A 195 11.27 15.18 3.12
C PHE A 195 11.97 13.98 3.77
N TRP A 196 13.25 14.17 4.15
CA TRP A 196 14.08 13.13 4.72
C TRP A 196 13.74 12.88 6.20
N GLY A 197 13.87 11.63 6.63
CA GLY A 197 13.40 11.13 7.92
C GLY A 197 11.87 11.05 8.03
N GLY A 198 11.18 11.04 6.88
CA GLY A 198 9.72 11.05 6.76
C GLY A 198 9.14 9.79 6.12
N VAL A 199 7.88 9.51 6.48
CA VAL A 199 7.00 8.55 5.81
C VAL A 199 5.94 9.35 5.07
N HIS A 200 5.70 9.04 3.80
CA HIS A 200 4.81 9.82 2.94
C HIS A 200 3.87 8.91 2.14
N ASN A 201 2.60 9.29 1.99
CA ASN A 201 1.69 8.61 1.07
C ASN A 201 1.90 9.13 -0.36
N ILE A 202 2.06 8.22 -1.32
CA ILE A 202 1.97 8.58 -2.74
C ILE A 202 0.51 8.49 -3.15
N GLY A 203 -0.02 9.59 -3.67
CA GLY A 203 -1.35 9.64 -4.28
C GLY A 203 -1.38 10.61 -5.45
N GLY A 204 -2.33 10.46 -6.37
CA GLY A 204 -2.53 11.34 -7.53
C GLY A 204 -3.33 12.60 -7.20
N GLY A 205 -3.79 12.78 -5.96
CA GLY A 205 -4.61 13.92 -5.54
C GLY A 205 -6.08 13.76 -5.92
N ALA A 206 -6.83 14.85 -5.79
CA ALA A 206 -8.30 14.85 -5.91
C ALA A 206 -8.83 14.26 -7.24
N ALA A 207 -8.11 14.46 -8.35
CA ALA A 207 -8.48 13.94 -9.67
C ALA A 207 -8.36 12.40 -9.81
N TRP A 208 -7.76 11.74 -8.81
CA TRP A 208 -7.58 10.29 -8.76
C TRP A 208 -8.33 9.63 -7.59
N ARG A 209 -9.10 10.40 -6.81
CA ARG A 209 -9.95 9.89 -5.73
C ARG A 209 -11.23 9.28 -6.31
N LEU A 210 -11.18 7.98 -6.56
CA LEU A 210 -12.25 7.22 -7.19
C LEU A 210 -12.83 6.19 -6.21
N THR A 211 -14.12 5.95 -6.30
CA THR A 211 -14.72 4.68 -5.89
C THR A 211 -14.27 3.57 -6.83
N ASN A 212 -14.27 2.33 -6.34
CA ASN A 212 -14.03 1.18 -7.20
C ASN A 212 -15.12 1.10 -8.29
N TRP A 213 -16.36 1.47 -7.99
CA TRP A 213 -17.41 1.57 -9.01
C TRP A 213 -17.07 2.56 -10.14
N GLU A 214 -16.68 3.81 -9.81
CA GLU A 214 -16.26 4.81 -10.81
C GLU A 214 -15.09 4.28 -11.64
N PHE A 215 -14.08 3.69 -11.02
CA PHE A 215 -12.93 3.10 -11.73
C PHE A 215 -13.36 2.00 -12.71
N HIS A 216 -14.16 1.03 -12.26
CA HIS A 216 -14.67 -0.06 -13.10
C HIS A 216 -15.51 0.44 -14.27
N THR A 217 -16.42 1.38 -14.03
CA THR A 217 -17.25 1.97 -15.10
C THR A 217 -16.43 2.80 -16.08
N GLY A 218 -15.43 3.57 -15.60
CA GLY A 218 -14.51 4.32 -16.45
C GLY A 218 -13.72 3.42 -17.38
N LEU A 219 -13.10 2.35 -16.85
CA LEU A 219 -12.37 1.37 -17.66
C LEU A 219 -13.27 0.71 -18.71
N ALA A 220 -14.46 0.26 -18.32
CA ALA A 220 -15.40 -0.40 -19.22
C ALA A 220 -15.90 0.57 -20.32
N GLY A 221 -16.30 1.78 -19.94
CA GLY A 221 -16.74 2.82 -20.86
C GLY A 221 -15.67 3.19 -21.87
N ALA A 222 -14.41 3.28 -21.45
CA ALA A 222 -13.28 3.64 -22.31
C ALA A 222 -12.97 2.59 -23.40
N VAL A 223 -13.42 1.33 -23.22
CA VAL A 223 -13.35 0.27 -24.24
C VAL A 223 -14.69 0.00 -24.94
N GLY A 224 -15.66 0.91 -24.77
CA GLY A 224 -16.94 0.91 -25.49
C GLY A 224 -18.05 0.09 -24.85
N VAL A 225 -17.99 -0.19 -23.55
CA VAL A 225 -19.05 -0.88 -22.81
C VAL A 225 -19.99 0.15 -22.20
N GLU A 226 -21.26 0.14 -22.62
CA GLU A 226 -22.26 1.08 -22.11
C GLU A 226 -22.62 0.82 -20.64
N ASP A 227 -22.72 -0.45 -20.25
CA ASP A 227 -23.09 -0.85 -18.89
C ASP A 227 -22.27 -2.05 -18.42
N VAL A 228 -21.38 -1.80 -17.45
CA VAL A 228 -20.51 -2.81 -16.85
C VAL A 228 -21.29 -3.92 -16.14
N ARG A 229 -22.55 -3.68 -15.73
CA ARG A 229 -23.42 -4.69 -15.11
C ARG A 229 -23.77 -5.81 -16.09
N SER A 230 -23.69 -5.56 -17.40
CA SER A 230 -23.89 -6.60 -18.41
C SER A 230 -22.76 -7.64 -18.45
N TRP A 231 -21.59 -7.29 -17.92
CA TRP A 231 -20.38 -8.14 -17.89
C TRP A 231 -20.27 -8.96 -16.60
N TYR A 232 -20.83 -8.46 -15.50
CA TYR A 232 -20.64 -9.04 -14.18
C TYR A 232 -21.96 -9.44 -13.51
N GLU A 233 -21.87 -10.28 -12.48
CA GLU A 233 -22.89 -10.33 -11.44
C GLU A 233 -22.38 -9.60 -10.21
N ARG A 234 -23.28 -8.95 -9.49
CA ARG A 234 -22.94 -8.19 -8.29
C ARG A 234 -22.37 -9.09 -7.20
N ASP A 235 -22.95 -10.27 -7.03
CA ASP A 235 -22.56 -11.27 -6.04
C ASP A 235 -21.18 -11.90 -6.29
N TRP A 236 -20.53 -11.59 -7.42
CA TRP A 236 -19.14 -11.97 -7.66
C TRP A 236 -18.16 -11.13 -6.87
N PHE A 237 -18.52 -9.93 -6.42
CA PHE A 237 -17.57 -9.00 -5.80
C PHE A 237 -17.69 -9.01 -4.28
N ALA A 238 -16.53 -9.03 -3.62
CA ALA A 238 -16.45 -8.94 -2.16
C ALA A 238 -17.12 -7.66 -1.63
N LEU A 239 -17.50 -7.69 -0.35
CA LEU A 239 -18.05 -6.52 0.34
C LEU A 239 -16.99 -5.77 1.15
N ARG A 240 -15.88 -6.44 1.48
CA ARG A 240 -14.79 -5.92 2.32
C ARG A 240 -13.48 -6.67 2.02
N ASN A 241 -12.43 -6.42 2.81
CA ASN A 241 -11.16 -7.15 2.77
C ASN A 241 -10.30 -6.91 1.51
N PHE A 242 -10.28 -5.67 1.03
CA PHE A 242 -9.34 -5.20 0.01
C PHE A 242 -8.85 -3.82 0.39
N HIS A 243 -7.57 -3.56 0.20
CA HIS A 243 -6.96 -2.29 0.59
C HIS A 243 -7.40 -1.13 -0.32
N GLY A 244 -7.43 0.07 0.25
CA GLY A 244 -7.80 1.28 -0.48
C GLY A 244 -8.34 2.33 0.46
N GLN A 245 -7.97 3.59 0.20
CA GLN A 245 -8.39 4.79 0.91
C GLN A 245 -8.14 6.03 0.03
N TRP A 246 -8.74 7.15 0.40
CA TRP A 246 -8.33 8.49 -0.04
C TRP A 246 -7.42 9.12 0.98
N TYR A 247 -6.56 10.04 0.54
CA TYR A 247 -5.55 10.63 1.42
C TYR A 247 -5.86 12.07 1.79
N THR A 248 -5.72 12.38 3.07
CA THR A 248 -5.74 13.76 3.56
C THR A 248 -4.37 14.42 3.52
N ASP A 249 -3.30 13.65 3.30
CA ASP A 249 -1.91 14.09 3.39
C ASP A 249 -1.07 13.88 2.11
N SER A 250 -1.61 13.24 1.07
CA SER A 250 -0.83 12.95 -0.15
C SER A 250 -0.38 14.23 -0.87
N ASP A 251 -1.17 15.31 -0.76
CA ASP A 251 -0.84 16.63 -1.32
C ASP A 251 0.48 17.17 -0.77
N ARG A 252 0.83 16.84 0.48
CA ARG A 252 2.09 17.26 1.10
C ARG A 252 3.31 16.72 0.35
N LEU A 253 3.28 15.46 -0.10
CA LEU A 253 4.39 14.90 -0.85
C LEU A 253 4.59 15.62 -2.19
N HIS A 254 3.49 16.03 -2.83
CA HIS A 254 3.56 16.81 -4.07
C HIS A 254 4.15 18.21 -3.84
N GLU A 255 3.84 18.87 -2.71
CA GLU A 255 4.46 20.15 -2.35
C GLU A 255 5.97 20.02 -2.14
N LEU A 256 6.41 18.94 -1.49
CA LEU A 256 7.82 18.67 -1.22
C LEU A 256 8.60 18.32 -2.49
N VAL A 257 8.01 17.52 -3.36
CA VAL A 257 8.60 17.07 -4.63
C VAL A 257 7.53 17.12 -5.71
N PRO A 258 7.42 18.22 -6.50
CA PRO A 258 6.36 18.35 -7.50
C PRO A 258 6.40 17.30 -8.61
N PHE A 259 5.59 16.24 -8.50
CA PHE A 259 5.57 15.13 -9.46
C PHE A 259 4.29 14.99 -10.29
N ARG A 260 3.13 15.38 -9.74
CA ARG A 260 1.80 15.12 -10.32
C ARG A 260 1.52 15.96 -11.55
N ARG A 261 1.01 15.33 -12.60
CA ARG A 261 0.52 16.01 -13.82
C ARG A 261 -0.71 15.36 -14.44
N ASP A 262 -1.02 14.11 -14.10
CA ASP A 262 -2.11 13.38 -14.74
C ASP A 262 -3.42 13.45 -13.96
N THR A 263 -4.51 13.30 -14.71
CA THR A 263 -5.83 12.91 -14.20
C THR A 263 -6.15 11.48 -14.62
N PHE A 264 -7.15 10.86 -13.99
CA PHE A 264 -7.63 9.54 -14.41
C PHE A 264 -8.03 9.52 -15.88
N ASP A 265 -8.80 10.50 -16.34
CA ASP A 265 -9.29 10.57 -17.73
C ASP A 265 -8.14 10.70 -18.74
N ASP A 266 -7.14 11.53 -18.45
CA ASP A 266 -5.99 11.71 -19.33
C ASP A 266 -5.15 10.44 -19.43
N ALA A 267 -4.89 9.78 -18.30
CA ALA A 267 -4.14 8.54 -18.26
C ALA A 267 -4.91 7.40 -18.94
N LEU A 268 -6.23 7.31 -18.73
CA LEU A 268 -7.10 6.31 -19.33
C LEU A 268 -7.17 6.47 -20.85
N ARG A 269 -7.29 7.71 -21.36
CA ARG A 269 -7.24 7.99 -22.80
C ARG A 269 -5.95 7.49 -23.43
N ARG A 270 -4.79 7.81 -22.84
CA ARG A 270 -3.49 7.32 -23.31
C ARG A 270 -3.39 5.79 -23.26
N ALA A 271 -3.89 5.18 -22.18
CA ALA A 271 -3.91 3.72 -22.05
C ALA A 271 -4.73 3.05 -23.16
N VAL A 272 -5.91 3.59 -23.49
CA VAL A 272 -6.74 3.07 -24.59
C VAL A 272 -6.08 3.27 -25.94
N GLU A 273 -5.43 4.42 -26.18
CA GLU A 273 -4.68 4.68 -27.42
C GLU A 273 -3.54 3.67 -27.63
N ALA A 274 -2.82 3.33 -26.55
CA ALA A 274 -1.74 2.34 -26.56
C ALA A 274 -2.26 0.88 -26.58
N ALA A 275 -3.53 0.65 -26.25
CA ALA A 275 -4.04 -0.71 -26.05
C ALA A 275 -4.13 -1.52 -27.36
N PRO A 276 -3.89 -2.85 -27.28
CA PRO A 276 -4.10 -3.75 -28.39
C PRO A 276 -5.50 -3.62 -28.99
N ARG A 277 -5.63 -3.89 -30.29
CA ARG A 277 -6.92 -3.80 -30.99
C ARG A 277 -8.00 -4.69 -30.35
N SER A 278 -7.62 -5.83 -29.78
CA SER A 278 -8.51 -6.72 -29.03
C SER A 278 -9.17 -6.02 -27.84
N VAL A 279 -8.42 -5.22 -27.09
CA VAL A 279 -8.90 -4.45 -25.93
C VAL A 279 -9.82 -3.32 -26.38
N ARG A 280 -9.39 -2.51 -27.38
CA ARG A 280 -10.18 -1.40 -27.92
C ARG A 280 -11.52 -1.83 -28.53
N MET A 281 -11.63 -3.09 -28.93
CA MET A 281 -12.84 -3.65 -29.53
C MET A 281 -13.69 -4.45 -28.53
N ALA A 282 -13.31 -4.50 -27.25
CA ALA A 282 -13.98 -5.31 -26.25
C ALA A 282 -15.47 -4.96 -26.10
N GLY A 283 -15.83 -3.68 -26.16
CA GLY A 283 -17.23 -3.22 -26.11
C GLY A 283 -18.10 -3.68 -27.28
N LYS A 284 -17.51 -4.16 -28.39
CA LYS A 284 -18.26 -4.72 -29.53
C LYS A 284 -18.58 -6.21 -29.38
N VAL A 285 -17.95 -6.88 -28.42
CA VAL A 285 -18.23 -8.29 -28.13
C VAL A 285 -19.56 -8.35 -27.36
N PRO A 286 -20.53 -9.19 -27.77
CA PRO A 286 -21.78 -9.31 -27.04
C PRO A 286 -21.54 -9.62 -25.55
N SER A 287 -22.13 -8.83 -24.66
CA SER A 287 -21.85 -8.89 -23.21
C SER A 287 -22.01 -10.28 -22.61
N TRP A 288 -22.97 -11.08 -23.09
CA TRP A 288 -23.17 -12.46 -22.62
C TRP A 288 -21.95 -13.36 -22.90
N VAL A 289 -21.23 -13.13 -24.01
CA VAL A 289 -20.00 -13.87 -24.37
C VAL A 289 -18.90 -13.52 -23.37
N VAL A 290 -18.67 -12.22 -23.13
CA VAL A 290 -17.66 -11.75 -22.17
C VAL A 290 -17.97 -12.28 -20.76
N LYS A 291 -19.23 -12.12 -20.33
CA LYS A 291 -19.72 -12.59 -19.03
C LYS A 291 -19.51 -14.09 -18.84
N HIS A 292 -19.95 -14.93 -19.78
CA HIS A 292 -19.96 -16.38 -19.58
C HIS A 292 -18.65 -17.09 -19.95
N LEU A 293 -17.87 -16.57 -20.91
CA LEU A 293 -16.65 -17.23 -21.38
C LEU A 293 -15.37 -16.64 -20.78
N VAL A 294 -15.40 -15.42 -20.25
CA VAL A 294 -14.21 -14.75 -19.68
C VAL A 294 -14.38 -14.52 -18.19
N LEU A 295 -15.37 -13.72 -17.79
CA LEU A 295 -15.46 -13.20 -16.42
C LEU A 295 -16.02 -14.20 -15.41
N LYS A 296 -17.07 -14.97 -15.76
CA LYS A 296 -17.62 -16.03 -14.91
C LYS A 296 -16.61 -17.15 -14.64
N PRO A 297 -15.84 -17.66 -15.64
CA PRO A 297 -14.76 -18.60 -15.38
C PRO A 297 -13.65 -17.99 -14.53
N MET A 298 -13.26 -16.73 -14.78
CA MET A 298 -12.25 -16.01 -13.98
C MET A 298 -12.64 -15.93 -12.50
N ALA A 299 -13.87 -15.51 -12.18
CA ALA A 299 -14.36 -15.44 -10.80
C ALA A 299 -14.37 -16.81 -10.08
N ARG A 300 -14.39 -17.92 -10.83
CA ARG A 300 -14.40 -19.31 -10.33
C ARG A 300 -13.02 -19.97 -10.29
N LYS A 301 -11.97 -19.31 -10.80
CA LYS A 301 -10.58 -19.80 -10.68
C LYS A 301 -10.14 -19.77 -9.20
N PRO A 302 -9.06 -20.49 -8.85
CA PRO A 302 -8.43 -20.33 -7.53
C PRO A 302 -8.21 -18.86 -7.17
N ARG A 303 -8.39 -18.52 -5.89
CA ARG A 303 -8.43 -17.14 -5.34
C ARG A 303 -9.64 -16.28 -5.74
N GLY A 304 -10.48 -16.70 -6.69
CA GLY A 304 -11.73 -15.97 -6.98
C GLY A 304 -12.75 -16.16 -5.88
N THR A 305 -13.49 -15.10 -5.54
CA THR A 305 -14.55 -15.13 -4.52
C THR A 305 -15.57 -16.25 -4.74
N MET A 306 -15.93 -16.54 -6.00
CA MET A 306 -16.88 -17.60 -6.34
C MET A 306 -16.28 -18.99 -6.17
N SER A 307 -14.94 -19.12 -6.22
CA SER A 307 -14.28 -20.36 -5.83
C SER A 307 -14.40 -20.60 -4.32
N PHE A 308 -14.35 -19.57 -3.48
CA PHE A 308 -14.48 -19.72 -2.03
C PHE A 308 -15.85 -20.30 -1.66
N LEU A 309 -16.91 -19.73 -2.24
CA LEU A 309 -18.28 -20.21 -2.03
C LEU A 309 -18.48 -21.65 -2.53
N ARG A 310 -18.01 -21.94 -3.75
CA ARG A 310 -18.10 -23.28 -4.37
C ARG A 310 -17.40 -24.34 -3.52
N ASN A 311 -16.24 -24.00 -2.96
CA ASN A 311 -15.39 -24.96 -2.27
C ASN A 311 -15.75 -25.10 -0.77
N GLY A 312 -16.75 -24.38 -0.26
CA GLY A 312 -17.08 -24.45 1.15
C GLY A 312 -16.10 -23.70 2.07
N ASP A 313 -15.33 -22.74 1.54
CA ASP A 313 -14.27 -22.05 2.29
C ASP A 313 -14.87 -20.94 3.17
N ASP A 314 -15.38 -21.34 4.34
CA ASP A 314 -16.11 -20.44 5.24
C ASP A 314 -15.22 -19.33 5.83
N GLU A 315 -13.91 -19.57 6.02
CA GLU A 315 -12.98 -18.54 6.48
C GLU A 315 -12.82 -17.43 5.44
N ARG A 316 -12.65 -17.79 4.15
CA ARG A 316 -12.59 -16.77 3.09
C ARG A 316 -13.94 -16.12 2.85
N VAL A 317 -15.03 -16.86 2.92
CA VAL A 317 -16.37 -16.25 2.85
C VAL A 317 -16.53 -15.22 3.97
N ARG A 318 -16.13 -15.55 5.20
CA ARG A 318 -16.15 -14.59 6.31
C ARG A 318 -15.27 -13.37 6.04
N ALA A 319 -14.05 -13.56 5.56
CA ALA A 319 -13.15 -12.44 5.29
C ALA A 319 -13.72 -11.49 4.22
N TYR A 320 -14.18 -11.99 3.09
CA TYR A 320 -14.57 -11.16 1.93
C TYR A 320 -16.04 -10.71 1.94
N PHE A 321 -16.94 -11.49 2.55
CA PHE A 321 -18.37 -11.20 2.57
C PHE A 321 -18.94 -10.97 3.97
N GLY A 322 -18.20 -11.30 5.04
CA GLY A 322 -18.70 -11.35 6.42
C GLY A 322 -19.38 -12.68 6.73
N SER A 323 -20.28 -13.14 5.85
CA SER A 323 -20.98 -14.42 5.99
C SER A 323 -21.63 -14.88 4.67
N ARG A 324 -22.05 -16.15 4.61
CA ARG A 324 -22.86 -16.66 3.48
C ARG A 324 -24.22 -15.98 3.39
N ALA A 325 -24.79 -15.58 4.53
CA ALA A 325 -26.08 -14.88 4.58
C ALA A 325 -25.96 -13.47 3.99
N GLU A 326 -24.91 -12.72 4.35
CA GLU A 326 -24.62 -11.41 3.75
C GLU A 326 -24.32 -11.53 2.25
N TRP A 327 -23.57 -12.56 1.82
CA TRP A 327 -23.37 -12.82 0.39
C TRP A 327 -24.70 -13.08 -0.35
N ALA A 328 -25.56 -13.93 0.20
CA ALA A 328 -26.86 -14.22 -0.42
C ALA A 328 -27.77 -12.99 -0.47
N ALA A 329 -27.65 -12.07 0.49
CA ALA A 329 -28.39 -10.82 0.54
C ALA A 329 -27.91 -9.76 -0.48
N ILE A 330 -26.76 -9.95 -1.13
CA ILE A 330 -26.28 -9.06 -2.20
C ILE A 330 -27.30 -8.99 -3.34
N GLY A 331 -27.87 -10.14 -3.71
CA GLY A 331 -28.83 -10.25 -4.80
C GLY A 331 -28.26 -9.84 -6.16
N ASP A 332 -29.16 -9.41 -7.04
CA ASP A 332 -28.81 -8.93 -8.38
C ASP A 332 -28.57 -7.41 -8.41
N TRP A 333 -28.56 -6.85 -9.62
CA TRP A 333 -28.35 -5.42 -9.85
C TRP A 333 -29.56 -4.54 -9.53
N SER A 334 -30.75 -5.09 -9.28
CA SER A 334 -32.00 -4.32 -9.11
C SER A 334 -32.00 -3.43 -7.87
N THR A 335 -31.25 -3.82 -6.84
CA THR A 335 -31.11 -3.06 -5.58
C THR A 335 -29.77 -2.32 -5.48
N PHE A 336 -28.93 -2.37 -6.52
CA PHE A 336 -27.63 -1.74 -6.49
C PHE A 336 -27.75 -0.22 -6.66
N GLN A 337 -27.11 0.51 -5.77
CA GLN A 337 -26.93 1.95 -5.89
C GLN A 337 -25.43 2.23 -6.08
N PRO A 338 -25.05 3.05 -7.08
CA PRO A 338 -23.69 3.55 -7.18
C PRO A 338 -23.24 4.17 -5.85
N PRO A 339 -22.07 3.80 -5.33
CA PRO A 339 -21.53 4.39 -4.11
C PRO A 339 -21.28 5.88 -4.28
N ASP A 340 -21.65 6.66 -3.27
CA ASP A 340 -21.40 8.10 -3.18
C ASP A 340 -20.83 8.44 -1.79
N PRO A 341 -19.56 8.06 -1.51
CA PRO A 341 -18.96 8.28 -0.20
C PRO A 341 -18.63 9.76 0.03
N ASP A 342 -18.70 10.20 1.29
CA ASP A 342 -18.46 11.58 1.67
C ASP A 342 -17.06 12.07 1.24
N ARG A 343 -17.00 13.19 0.53
CA ARG A 343 -15.75 13.79 0.05
C ARG A 343 -15.18 14.82 1.02
N VAL A 344 -15.82 15.06 2.16
CA VAL A 344 -15.25 15.85 3.26
C VAL A 344 -14.19 15.03 3.97
N PRO A 345 -12.93 15.50 4.03
CA PRO A 345 -11.86 14.81 4.76
C PRO A 345 -12.21 14.58 6.22
N THR A 346 -12.04 13.34 6.68
CA THR A 346 -12.05 13.00 8.11
C THR A 346 -10.64 12.64 8.57
N VAL A 347 -10.36 12.90 9.84
CA VAL A 347 -9.06 12.62 10.47
C VAL A 347 -9.27 11.80 11.72
N LEU A 348 -8.40 10.83 11.94
CA LEU A 348 -8.36 10.04 13.17
C LEU A 348 -7.52 10.75 14.22
N ASP A 349 -7.92 10.61 15.48
CA ASP A 349 -7.12 10.99 16.64
C ASP A 349 -5.97 10.00 16.80
N HIS A 350 -4.74 10.51 16.84
CA HIS A 350 -3.54 9.69 17.04
C HIS A 350 -3.16 9.55 18.51
N GLY A 351 -3.91 10.12 19.45
CA GLY A 351 -3.69 9.97 20.90
C GLY A 351 -2.54 10.80 21.46
N TYR A 352 -2.09 11.82 20.73
CA TYR A 352 -1.09 12.79 21.17
C TYR A 352 -1.29 14.14 20.46
N ASP A 353 -0.68 15.19 21.00
CA ASP A 353 -0.72 16.52 20.38
C ASP A 353 0.22 16.59 19.17
N GLU A 354 -0.36 16.47 17.98
CA GLU A 354 0.36 16.55 16.71
C GLU A 354 0.85 17.96 16.36
N SER A 355 0.33 19.01 17.01
CA SER A 355 0.81 20.38 16.81
C SER A 355 2.11 20.67 17.57
N LYS A 356 2.40 19.86 18.59
CA LYS A 356 3.62 19.97 19.39
C LYS A 356 4.83 19.49 18.58
N PRO A 357 5.90 20.29 18.46
CA PRO A 357 7.09 19.90 17.70
C PRO A 357 7.76 18.67 18.31
N SER A 358 8.22 17.75 17.47
CA SER A 358 8.81 16.48 17.90
C SER A 358 10.03 16.63 18.80
N SER A 359 10.76 17.75 18.73
CA SER A 359 11.87 18.10 19.61
C SER A 359 11.45 18.31 21.07
N GLU A 360 10.18 18.58 21.33
CA GLU A 360 9.62 18.80 22.67
C GLU A 360 8.90 17.58 23.23
N TRP A 361 8.72 16.53 22.43
CA TRP A 361 8.08 15.30 22.88
C TRP A 361 8.89 14.63 23.99
N SER A 362 8.16 14.11 24.97
CA SER A 362 8.65 13.64 26.26
C SER A 362 7.94 12.36 26.67
N THR A 363 8.33 11.81 27.82
CA THR A 363 7.66 10.65 28.43
C THR A 363 6.15 10.81 28.56
N VAL A 364 5.66 12.04 28.81
CA VAL A 364 4.22 12.30 28.95
C VAL A 364 3.49 12.04 27.64
N ASP A 365 4.04 12.51 26.53
CA ASP A 365 3.46 12.37 25.20
C ASP A 365 3.46 10.89 24.78
N TYR A 366 4.60 10.21 24.96
CA TYR A 366 4.76 8.80 24.61
C TYR A 366 3.87 7.88 25.45
N SER A 367 3.80 8.10 26.77
CA SER A 367 2.91 7.34 27.66
C SER A 367 1.42 7.65 27.41
N GLY A 368 1.09 8.87 26.96
CA GLY A 368 -0.25 9.21 26.50
C GLY A 368 -0.65 8.40 25.27
N ALA A 369 0.17 8.47 24.21
CA ALA A 369 -0.04 7.74 22.97
C ALA A 369 -0.11 6.22 23.18
N ALA A 370 0.71 5.68 24.09
CA ALA A 370 0.69 4.27 24.44
C ALA A 370 -0.62 3.84 25.10
N ARG A 371 -1.12 4.62 26.09
CA ARG A 371 -2.40 4.34 26.75
C ARG A 371 -3.58 4.42 25.78
N PHE A 372 -3.59 5.40 24.90
CA PHE A 372 -4.61 5.53 23.85
C PHE A 372 -4.62 4.33 22.88
N ARG A 373 -3.47 3.68 22.69
CA ARG A 373 -3.32 2.42 21.92
C ARG A 373 -3.52 1.17 22.77
N GLY A 374 -4.06 1.32 23.98
CA GLY A 374 -4.38 0.22 24.89
C GLY A 374 -3.19 -0.40 25.60
N GLY A 375 -2.04 0.26 25.62
CA GLY A 375 -0.82 -0.27 26.22
C GLY A 375 -0.07 0.76 27.04
N GLU A 376 1.23 0.54 27.19
CA GLU A 376 2.08 1.38 28.01
C GLU A 376 3.52 1.45 27.50
N LEU A 377 4.22 2.51 27.90
CA LEU A 377 5.63 2.69 27.69
C LEU A 377 6.41 2.03 28.84
N LEU A 378 7.38 1.16 28.51
CA LEU A 378 8.21 0.46 29.49
C LEU A 378 9.57 1.14 29.73
N SER A 379 10.08 1.88 28.75
CA SER A 379 11.36 2.59 28.90
C SER A 379 11.29 3.68 29.98
N ALA A 380 12.18 3.60 30.96
CA ALA A 380 12.30 4.60 32.03
C ALA A 380 13.14 5.82 31.60
N ASP A 381 14.22 5.61 30.85
CA ASP A 381 15.12 6.67 30.38
C ASP A 381 14.67 7.18 29.01
N VAL A 382 13.76 8.17 29.03
CA VAL A 382 13.26 8.83 27.82
C VAL A 382 13.93 10.17 27.67
N ARG A 383 14.76 10.28 26.63
CA ARG A 383 15.34 11.57 26.25
C ARG A 383 14.34 12.40 25.44
N ARG A 384 14.03 13.60 25.92
CA ARG A 384 13.18 14.57 25.21
C ARG A 384 13.71 14.81 23.78
N GLY A 385 12.81 14.78 22.81
CA GLY A 385 13.12 15.02 21.39
C GLY A 385 13.88 13.91 20.65
N ALA A 386 14.27 12.83 21.33
CA ALA A 386 15.00 11.72 20.72
C ALA A 386 14.07 10.75 19.98
N VAL A 387 13.38 11.22 18.93
CA VAL A 387 12.32 10.46 18.26
C VAL A 387 12.78 9.28 17.43
N ALA A 388 14.08 9.19 17.11
CA ALA A 388 14.66 8.08 16.36
C ALA A 388 15.19 6.95 17.26
N THR A 389 15.30 7.18 18.57
CA THR A 389 15.83 6.18 19.50
C THR A 389 14.73 5.17 19.84
N PRO A 390 14.94 3.85 19.60
CA PRO A 390 13.97 2.84 19.97
C PRO A 390 13.68 2.83 21.48
N LEU A 391 12.40 2.75 21.82
CA LEU A 391 11.90 2.55 23.17
C LEU A 391 11.23 1.17 23.27
N SER A 392 11.04 0.69 24.50
CA SER A 392 10.31 -0.53 24.81
C SER A 392 8.86 -0.21 25.18
N TRP A 393 7.94 -0.96 24.61
CA TRP A 393 6.49 -0.77 24.72
C TRP A 393 5.83 -2.10 25.07
N ARG A 394 4.63 -2.04 25.64
CA ARG A 394 3.76 -3.21 25.84
C ARG A 394 2.36 -2.90 25.34
N CYS A 395 1.77 -3.79 24.54
CA CYS A 395 0.40 -3.63 24.05
C CYS A 395 -0.63 -4.16 25.07
N GLY A 396 -1.93 -3.90 24.83
CA GLY A 396 -3.02 -4.34 25.71
C GLY A 396 -3.23 -5.85 25.85
N PHE A 397 -2.45 -6.66 25.13
CA PHE A 397 -2.41 -8.12 25.26
C PHE A 397 -1.15 -8.62 25.97
N GLY A 398 -0.28 -7.72 26.44
CA GLY A 398 0.94 -8.05 27.16
C GLY A 398 2.16 -8.34 26.26
N HIS A 399 2.06 -8.21 24.94
CA HIS A 399 3.22 -8.35 24.06
C HIS A 399 4.17 -7.16 24.26
N GLU A 400 5.43 -7.45 24.56
CA GLU A 400 6.50 -6.47 24.64
C GLU A 400 7.22 -6.36 23.30
N PHE A 401 7.50 -5.14 22.86
CA PHE A 401 8.15 -4.87 21.57
C PHE A 401 8.92 -3.56 21.62
N THR A 402 9.79 -3.36 20.62
CA THR A 402 10.59 -2.13 20.48
C THR A 402 10.16 -1.33 19.27
N GLY A 403 10.26 0.00 19.37
CA GLY A 403 10.02 0.92 18.26
C GLY A 403 10.40 2.34 18.65
N SER A 404 10.92 3.11 17.70
CA SER A 404 11.18 4.53 17.95
C SER A 404 9.87 5.33 18.05
N PRO A 405 9.83 6.47 18.76
CA PRO A 405 8.68 7.37 18.72
C PRO A 405 8.28 7.78 17.29
N LYS A 406 9.26 7.94 16.38
CA LYS A 406 9.00 8.17 14.95
C LYS A 406 8.15 7.03 14.37
N LEU A 407 8.55 5.78 14.56
CA LEU A 407 7.80 4.63 14.07
C LEU A 407 6.39 4.54 14.69
N ILE A 408 6.28 4.70 16.00
CA ILE A 408 5.03 4.45 16.73
C ILE A 408 4.02 5.59 16.60
N LEU A 409 4.45 6.83 16.77
CA LEU A 409 3.55 7.99 16.72
C LEU A 409 3.35 8.47 15.30
N THR A 410 4.42 8.70 14.54
CA THR A 410 4.29 9.33 13.21
C THR A 410 3.98 8.36 12.09
N ALA A 411 4.48 7.12 12.15
CA ALA A 411 4.21 6.13 11.10
C ALA A 411 2.99 5.23 11.43
N GLY A 412 2.39 5.35 12.62
CA GLY A 412 1.16 4.62 12.98
C GLY A 412 1.37 3.14 13.31
N HIS A 413 2.61 2.69 13.50
CA HIS A 413 2.90 1.34 13.97
C HIS A 413 2.49 1.16 15.43
N TRP A 414 2.18 -0.07 15.80
CA TRP A 414 1.99 -0.44 17.20
C TRP A 414 2.63 -1.79 17.51
N CYS A 415 1.82 -2.81 17.79
CA CYS A 415 2.33 -4.12 18.18
C CYS A 415 2.54 -5.04 16.96
N PRO A 416 3.78 -5.51 16.70
CA PRO A 416 4.09 -6.36 15.55
C PRO A 416 3.44 -7.75 15.63
N THR A 417 3.14 -8.24 16.83
CA THR A 417 2.39 -9.50 17.00
C THR A 417 0.91 -9.30 16.69
N CYS A 418 0.31 -8.22 17.18
CA CYS A 418 -1.12 -7.95 16.98
C CYS A 418 -1.46 -7.62 15.53
N VAL A 419 -0.60 -6.84 14.83
CA VAL A 419 -0.86 -6.48 13.42
C VAL A 419 -0.86 -7.70 12.50
N ARG A 420 -0.09 -8.75 12.85
CA ARG A 420 -0.05 -10.03 12.13
C ARG A 420 -1.31 -10.86 12.30
N ASP A 421 -1.93 -10.81 13.49
CA ASP A 421 -3.14 -11.55 13.79
C ASP A 421 -4.40 -10.77 13.38
N THR A 422 -4.66 -10.78 12.07
CA THR A 422 -5.80 -10.08 11.46
C THR A 422 -7.16 -10.50 12.01
N TRP A 423 -7.29 -11.74 12.52
CA TRP A 423 -8.53 -12.27 13.07
C TRP A 423 -8.89 -11.70 14.44
N GLN A 424 -7.94 -11.06 15.13
CA GLN A 424 -8.17 -10.49 16.45
C GLN A 424 -8.45 -8.99 16.40
N TYR A 425 -8.58 -8.35 15.23
CA TYR A 425 -8.70 -6.90 15.16
C TYR A 425 -9.89 -6.33 15.95
N ASP A 426 -11.04 -6.99 15.97
CA ASP A 426 -12.19 -6.52 16.76
C ASP A 426 -11.87 -6.53 18.26
N ARG A 427 -11.25 -7.61 18.75
CA ARG A 427 -10.77 -7.72 20.12
C ARG A 427 -9.65 -6.71 20.44
N GLN A 428 -8.83 -6.37 19.46
CA GLN A 428 -7.79 -5.35 19.61
C GLN A 428 -8.42 -3.96 19.78
N ALA A 429 -9.47 -3.65 19.01
CA ALA A 429 -10.21 -2.40 19.10
C ALA A 429 -10.89 -2.22 20.47
N GLU A 430 -11.41 -3.28 21.09
CA GLU A 430 -11.97 -3.25 22.46
C GLU A 430 -10.98 -2.70 23.51
N ARG A 431 -9.67 -2.80 23.26
CA ARG A 431 -8.62 -2.37 24.18
C ARG A 431 -7.90 -1.11 23.73
N SER A 432 -8.11 -0.65 22.50
CA SER A 432 -7.30 0.40 21.87
C SER A 432 -8.22 1.42 21.21
N GLU A 433 -8.37 2.58 21.85
CA GLU A 433 -9.11 3.72 21.30
C GLU A 433 -8.60 4.10 19.91
N PHE A 434 -7.28 3.98 19.68
CA PHE A 434 -6.67 4.17 18.37
C PHE A 434 -7.25 3.25 17.26
N LEU A 435 -7.56 2.00 17.58
CA LEU A 435 -8.10 1.01 16.62
C LEU A 435 -9.63 1.02 16.58
N ALA A 436 -10.29 1.37 17.69
CA ALA A 436 -11.74 1.49 17.80
C ALA A 436 -12.33 2.55 16.85
N GLN A 437 -11.55 3.56 16.47
CA GLN A 437 -11.96 4.54 15.46
C GLN A 437 -12.23 3.94 14.06
N LEU A 438 -11.79 2.70 13.82
CA LEU A 438 -11.97 1.96 12.56
C LEU A 438 -12.96 0.80 12.68
N THR A 439 -13.58 0.61 13.85
CA THR A 439 -14.70 -0.32 13.99
C THR A 439 -15.99 0.44 13.73
N PRO A 440 -16.91 -0.08 12.89
CA PRO A 440 -18.24 0.47 12.79
C PRO A 440 -18.86 0.59 14.19
N GLU A 441 -19.50 1.72 14.50
CA GLU A 441 -20.31 1.85 15.71
C GLU A 441 -21.35 0.70 15.71
N GLN A 442 -21.40 -0.06 16.81
CA GLN A 442 -22.27 -1.24 16.96
C GLN A 442 -23.75 -0.87 17.02
#